data_AF-A0A946BZ84-F1
#
_entry.id   AF-A0A946BZ84-F1
#
_cell.length_a   1.000
_cell.length_b   1.000
_cell.length_c   1.000
_cell.angle_alpha   90.00
_cell.angle_beta   90.00
_cell.angle_gamma   90.00
#
_symmetry.space_group_name_H-M   'P 1'
#
loop_
_entity.id
_entity.type
_entity.pdbx_description
1 polymer ?
#
loop_
_entity_poly.entity_id
_entity_poly.type
_entity_poly.pdbx_seq_one_letter_code
_entity_poly.pdbx_strand_id
1 'polypeptide(L)'
;MSDGVAGSESSGDGIFAAFHELTMKSLEQSLLDARARYEQGQALTDPGPSLNWAVTNQAVASEDGTSPSIDQLLQEEVVLWLNVGDERLEIVPGSDHATIPASALINALQEMTGMVGAFPADRSSELATQFHEIAIAQAKPVNPPEEEGKTGWTYDAAADRYVPV
;
A
#
# COMPACT_ATOMS: atom_id res chain seq x y z
N MET A 1 -11.28 -26.83 6.13
CA MET A 1 -11.57 -25.66 5.29
C MET A 1 -10.25 -24.93 5.20
N SER A 2 -9.42 -25.30 4.22
CA SER A 2 -8.12 -24.66 4.01
C SER A 2 -8.33 -23.72 2.84
N ASP A 3 -8.51 -22.43 3.14
CA ASP A 3 -8.53 -21.39 2.12
C ASP A 3 -7.12 -21.26 1.56
N GLY A 4 -6.91 -21.95 0.43
CA GLY A 4 -5.80 -21.66 -0.46
C GLY A 4 -6.02 -20.26 -0.99
N VAL A 5 -5.10 -19.35 -0.68
CA VAL A 5 -5.01 -18.05 -1.32
C VAL A 5 -4.91 -18.33 -2.82
N ALA A 6 -6.01 -18.08 -3.51
CA ALA A 6 -6.09 -18.17 -4.95
C ALA A 6 -4.99 -17.28 -5.51
N GLY A 7 -4.08 -17.86 -6.29
CA GLY A 7 -3.14 -17.09 -7.08
C GLY A 7 -3.95 -16.07 -7.87
N SER A 8 -3.70 -14.79 -7.61
CA SER A 8 -4.29 -13.72 -8.40
C SER A 8 -3.97 -14.01 -9.86
N GLU A 9 -4.99 -14.40 -10.63
CA GLU A 9 -4.91 -14.48 -12.07
C GLU A 9 -4.45 -13.11 -12.55
N SER A 10 -3.19 -13.02 -13.02
CA SER A 10 -2.66 -11.77 -13.52
C SER A 10 -3.55 -11.33 -14.67
N SER A 11 -4.24 -10.20 -14.50
CA SER A 11 -4.66 -9.37 -15.63
C SER A 11 -3.49 -9.37 -16.63
N GLY A 12 -3.74 -9.63 -17.91
CA GLY A 12 -2.72 -9.95 -18.93
C GLY A 12 -1.62 -8.90 -19.21
N ASP A 13 -1.46 -7.92 -18.31
CA ASP A 13 -0.59 -6.76 -18.36
C ASP A 13 0.73 -6.91 -17.55
N GLY A 14 0.95 -8.06 -16.90
CA GLY A 14 2.20 -8.40 -16.17
C GLY A 14 2.17 -8.11 -14.66
N ILE A 15 3.16 -8.64 -13.92
CA ILE A 15 3.28 -8.46 -12.46
C ILE A 15 3.29 -6.98 -12.07
N PHE A 16 4.06 -6.14 -12.77
CA PHE A 16 4.15 -4.72 -12.48
C PHE A 16 2.78 -4.04 -12.57
N ALA A 17 2.05 -4.29 -13.66
CA ALA A 17 0.76 -3.64 -13.90
C ALA A 17 -0.28 -4.07 -12.86
N ALA A 18 -0.32 -5.36 -12.52
CA ALA A 18 -1.21 -5.89 -11.50
C ALA A 18 -0.96 -5.26 -10.12
N PHE A 19 0.30 -5.22 -9.68
CA PHE A 19 0.65 -4.60 -8.39
C PHE A 19 0.46 -3.09 -8.41
N HIS A 20 0.71 -2.41 -9.53
CA HIS A 20 0.45 -0.98 -9.65
C HIS A 20 -1.04 -0.67 -9.49
N GLU A 21 -1.92 -1.43 -10.14
CA GLU A 21 -3.37 -1.28 -9.99
C GLU A 21 -3.83 -1.52 -8.54
N LEU A 22 -3.33 -2.57 -7.89
CA LEU A 22 -3.65 -2.87 -6.48
C LEU A 22 -3.17 -1.76 -5.54
N THR A 23 -1.95 -1.26 -5.75
CA THR A 23 -1.37 -0.18 -4.95
C THR A 23 -2.16 1.12 -5.10
N MET A 24 -2.56 1.46 -6.33
CA MET A 24 -3.38 2.65 -6.60
C MET A 24 -4.77 2.56 -5.93
N LYS A 25 -5.42 1.38 -5.98
CA LYS A 25 -6.69 1.15 -5.26
C LYS A 25 -6.53 1.29 -3.74
N SER A 26 -5.41 0.79 -3.20
CA SER A 26 -5.10 0.90 -1.79
C SER A 26 -4.91 2.36 -1.34
N LEU A 27 -4.21 3.16 -2.15
CA LEU A 27 -4.04 4.60 -1.92
C LEU A 27 -5.36 5.37 -2.02
N GLU A 28 -6.22 5.04 -2.99
CA GLU A 28 -7.55 5.63 -3.11
C GLU A 28 -8.40 5.38 -1.86
N GLN A 29 -8.45 4.14 -1.38
CA GLN A 29 -9.16 3.82 -0.13
C GLN A 29 -8.54 4.55 1.07
N SER A 30 -7.21 4.63 1.15
CA SER A 30 -6.52 5.35 2.22
C SER A 30 -6.85 6.83 2.24
N LEU A 31 -7.00 7.45 1.06
CA LEU A 31 -7.47 8.83 0.90
C LEU A 31 -8.92 9.01 1.35
N LEU A 32 -9.80 8.06 1.01
CA LEU A 32 -11.19 8.10 1.46
C LEU A 32 -11.28 8.04 2.99
N ASP A 33 -10.54 7.13 3.62
CA ASP A 33 -10.47 6.99 5.07
C ASP A 33 -9.95 8.27 5.73
N ALA A 34 -8.87 8.85 5.18
CA ALA A 34 -8.28 10.09 5.69
C ALA A 34 -9.26 11.27 5.60
N ARG A 35 -9.99 11.42 4.48
CA ARG A 35 -11.01 12.47 4.33
C ARG A 35 -12.19 12.27 5.26
N ALA A 36 -12.67 11.04 5.40
CA ALA A 36 -13.75 10.73 6.33
C ALA A 36 -13.38 11.15 7.76
N ARG A 37 -12.16 10.82 8.20
CA ARG A 37 -11.69 11.21 9.54
C ARG A 37 -11.42 12.71 9.67
N TYR A 38 -10.56 13.27 8.81
CA TYR A 38 -9.95 14.59 9.04
C TYR A 38 -10.66 15.76 8.34
N GLU A 39 -11.53 15.50 7.36
CA GLU A 39 -12.38 16.56 6.77
C GLU A 39 -13.83 16.45 7.27
N GLN A 40 -14.33 15.24 7.50
CA GLN A 40 -15.73 15.00 7.88
C GLN A 40 -15.91 14.71 9.38
N GLY A 41 -14.81 14.58 10.15
CA GLY A 41 -14.85 14.34 11.59
C GLY A 41 -15.31 12.94 11.98
N GLN A 42 -15.27 11.96 11.08
CA GLN A 42 -15.70 10.58 11.34
C GLN A 42 -14.58 9.80 12.03
N ALA A 43 -14.32 10.11 13.29
CA ALA A 43 -13.32 9.44 14.11
C ALA A 43 -13.95 8.33 14.95
N LEU A 44 -13.49 7.09 14.75
CA LEU A 44 -13.80 5.97 15.65
C LEU A 44 -13.08 6.16 17.00
N THR A 45 -13.70 5.64 18.07
CA THR A 45 -13.11 5.64 19.42
C THR A 45 -11.83 4.82 19.48
N ASP A 46 -11.76 3.71 18.74
CA ASP A 46 -10.58 2.86 18.59
C ASP A 46 -10.26 2.75 17.09
N PRO A 47 -9.44 3.65 16.54
CA PRO A 47 -9.15 3.66 15.12
C PRO A 47 -8.19 2.52 14.76
N GLY A 48 -8.68 1.56 13.98
CA GLY A 48 -7.82 0.60 13.28
C GLY A 48 -6.94 1.28 12.22
N PRO A 49 -5.86 0.63 11.77
CA PRO A 49 -5.06 1.12 10.66
C PRO A 49 -5.90 1.18 9.38
N SER A 50 -5.68 2.21 8.57
CA SER A 50 -6.01 2.18 7.15
C SER A 50 -4.96 1.37 6.39
N LEU A 51 -5.08 1.27 5.07
CA LEU A 51 -4.18 0.45 4.26
C LEU A 51 -2.76 1.04 4.19
N ASN A 52 -2.60 2.36 4.22
CA ASN A 52 -1.31 3.04 4.10
C ASN A 52 -0.97 3.97 5.28
N TRP A 53 -1.79 4.00 6.34
CA TRP A 53 -1.50 4.83 7.50
C TRP A 53 -2.25 4.35 8.76
N ALA A 54 -1.78 4.77 9.93
CA ALA A 54 -2.47 4.57 11.20
C ALA A 54 -2.27 5.76 12.14
N VAL A 55 -3.26 5.99 13.01
CA VAL A 55 -3.15 6.94 14.12
C VAL A 55 -2.23 6.36 15.18
N THR A 56 -1.22 7.13 15.60
CA THR A 56 -0.28 6.76 16.67
C THR A 56 -0.51 7.57 17.94
N ASN A 57 -1.05 8.78 17.80
CA ASN A 57 -1.42 9.64 18.92
C ASN A 57 -2.82 10.22 18.69
N GLN A 58 -3.83 9.55 19.24
CA GLN A 58 -5.23 9.87 19.02
C GLN A 58 -5.70 11.06 19.87
N ALA A 59 -6.54 11.92 19.29
CA ALA A 59 -7.22 12.96 20.05
C ALA A 59 -8.24 12.33 21.01
N VAL A 60 -8.11 12.64 22.29
CA VAL A 60 -8.97 12.10 23.33
C VAL A 60 -10.27 12.89 23.40
N ALA A 61 -11.40 12.20 23.58
CA ALA A 61 -12.68 12.84 23.86
C ALA A 61 -12.60 13.70 25.13
N SER A 62 -13.36 14.78 25.16
CA SER A 62 -13.48 15.63 26.36
C SER A 62 -14.09 14.84 27.53
N GLU A 63 -13.87 15.30 28.77
CA GLU A 63 -14.37 14.63 29.99
C GLU A 63 -15.91 14.46 30.02
N ASP A 64 -16.63 15.24 29.22
CA ASP A 64 -18.08 15.19 29.05
C ASP A 64 -18.54 14.15 28.00
N GLY A 65 -17.61 13.39 27.41
CA GLY A 65 -17.89 12.38 26.39
C GLY A 65 -18.07 12.93 24.98
N THR A 66 -17.80 14.23 24.77
CA THR A 66 -17.88 14.84 23.43
C THR A 66 -16.74 14.33 22.54
N SER A 67 -17.08 13.86 21.34
CA SER A 67 -16.10 13.47 20.33
C SER A 67 -15.15 14.63 20.00
N PRO A 68 -13.87 14.36 19.68
CA PRO A 68 -12.93 15.39 19.29
C PRO A 68 -13.42 16.23 18.11
N SER A 69 -13.17 17.54 18.16
CA SER A 69 -13.41 18.42 17.01
C SER A 69 -12.42 18.14 15.88
N ILE A 70 -12.73 18.61 14.67
CA ILE A 70 -11.80 18.50 13.52
C ILE A 70 -10.45 19.13 13.86
N ASP A 71 -10.43 20.30 14.51
CA ASP A 71 -9.19 20.96 14.91
C ASP A 71 -8.36 20.11 15.87
N GLN A 72 -9.00 19.32 16.75
CA GLN A 72 -8.31 18.37 17.63
C GLN A 72 -7.81 17.15 16.86
N LEU A 73 -8.62 16.61 15.93
CA LEU A 73 -8.20 15.49 15.08
C LEU A 73 -6.98 15.85 14.22
N LEU A 74 -6.89 17.09 13.72
CA LEU A 74 -5.76 17.54 12.90
C LEU A 74 -4.44 17.68 13.69
N GLN A 75 -4.49 17.62 15.03
CA GLN A 75 -3.31 17.58 15.91
C GLN A 75 -2.82 16.15 16.20
N GLU A 76 -3.53 15.13 15.71
CA GLU A 76 -3.09 13.74 15.85
C GLU A 76 -1.75 13.51 15.13
N GLU A 77 -1.00 12.54 15.63
CA GLU A 77 0.12 11.98 14.89
C GLU A 77 -0.34 10.71 14.17
N VAL A 78 0.14 10.56 12.94
CA VAL A 78 -0.09 9.38 12.12
C VAL A 78 1.23 8.85 11.63
N VAL A 79 1.34 7.52 11.54
CA VAL A 79 2.39 6.86 10.80
C VAL A 79 1.87 6.49 9.42
N LEU A 80 2.59 6.90 8.39
CA LEU A 80 2.29 6.73 6.97
C LEU A 80 3.31 5.75 6.38
N TRP A 81 2.86 4.86 5.50
CA TRP A 81 3.70 3.92 4.74
C TRP A 81 3.11 3.71 3.34
N LEU A 82 3.79 2.98 2.46
CA LEU A 82 3.26 2.56 1.16
C LEU A 82 3.37 1.05 1.01
N ASN A 83 2.23 0.35 0.99
CA ASN A 83 2.20 -1.09 0.77
C ASN A 83 2.22 -1.41 -0.72
N VAL A 84 3.09 -2.33 -1.11
CA VAL A 84 3.10 -3.00 -2.43
C VAL A 84 2.75 -4.44 -2.14
N GLY A 85 1.47 -4.82 -2.25
CA GLY A 85 1.00 -6.09 -1.67
C GLY A 85 1.17 -6.12 -0.15
N ASP A 86 1.90 -7.09 0.38
CA ASP A 86 2.12 -7.29 1.82
C ASP A 86 3.43 -6.66 2.35
N GLU A 87 4.32 -6.19 1.46
CA GLU A 87 5.58 -5.54 1.82
C GLU A 87 5.50 -4.02 1.65
N ARG A 88 6.36 -3.29 2.35
CA ARG A 88 6.40 -1.82 2.30
C ARG A 88 7.51 -1.31 1.40
N LEU A 89 7.19 -0.29 0.61
CA LEU A 89 8.18 0.48 -0.13
C LEU A 89 8.88 1.47 0.81
N GLU A 90 10.18 1.65 0.61
CA GLU A 90 10.91 2.73 1.27
C GLU A 90 10.43 4.08 0.72
N ILE A 91 9.78 4.87 1.58
CA ILE A 91 9.20 6.17 1.21
C ILE A 91 10.02 7.36 1.71
N VAL A 92 10.98 7.09 2.60
CA VAL A 92 11.96 8.05 3.10
C VAL A 92 13.31 7.35 3.22
N PRO A 93 14.44 8.05 3.01
CA PRO A 93 15.75 7.41 3.07
C PRO A 93 16.00 6.67 4.39
N GLY A 94 16.14 5.35 4.31
CA GLY A 94 16.37 4.44 5.43
C GLY A 94 15.13 4.04 6.24
N SER A 95 13.91 4.38 5.81
CA SER A 95 12.68 3.96 6.50
C SER A 95 11.49 3.72 5.55
N ASP A 96 10.75 2.64 5.84
CA ASP A 96 9.54 2.22 5.14
C ASP A 96 8.27 2.97 5.63
N HIS A 97 8.43 3.85 6.61
CA HIS A 97 7.36 4.67 7.17
C HIS A 97 7.85 6.06 7.56
N ALA A 98 6.91 6.99 7.64
CA ALA A 98 7.10 8.36 8.12
C ALA A 98 6.05 8.70 9.18
N THR A 99 6.45 9.33 10.28
CA THR A 99 5.50 9.90 11.25
C THR A 99 5.26 11.36 10.88
N ILE A 100 4.00 11.73 10.66
CA ILE A 100 3.59 13.06 10.23
C ILE A 100 2.40 13.54 11.06
N PRO A 101 2.16 14.86 11.17
CA PRO A 101 0.91 15.36 11.72
C PRO A 101 -0.25 15.00 10.79
N ALA A 102 -1.42 14.68 11.36
CA ALA A 102 -2.64 14.36 10.62
C ALA A 102 -3.03 15.45 9.61
N SER A 103 -2.75 16.71 9.92
CA SER A 103 -2.95 17.84 8.99
C SER A 103 -2.18 17.73 7.67
N ALA A 104 -1.10 16.96 7.62
CA ALA A 104 -0.31 16.72 6.40
C ALA A 104 -0.73 15.45 5.65
N LEU A 105 -1.54 14.58 6.25
CA LEU A 105 -1.79 13.22 5.75
C LEU A 105 -2.42 13.19 4.36
N ILE A 106 -3.47 13.97 4.13
CA ILE A 106 -4.20 13.98 2.85
C ILE A 106 -3.26 14.42 1.71
N ASN A 107 -2.46 15.47 1.93
CA ASN A 107 -1.49 15.94 0.95
C ASN A 107 -0.41 14.87 0.69
N ALA A 108 0.13 14.25 1.75
CA ALA A 108 1.13 13.20 1.60
C ALA A 108 0.60 11.98 0.81
N LEU A 109 -0.64 11.56 1.06
CA LEU A 109 -1.29 10.48 0.30
C LEU A 109 -1.53 10.86 -1.17
N GLN A 110 -1.86 12.13 -1.45
CA GLN A 110 -1.97 12.64 -2.82
C GLN A 110 -0.62 12.65 -3.55
N GLU A 111 0.45 13.07 -2.87
CA GLU A 111 1.81 13.02 -3.40
C GLU A 111 2.24 11.58 -3.70
N MET A 112 1.98 10.65 -2.79
CA MET A 112 2.21 9.22 -3.01
C MET A 112 1.42 8.67 -4.20
N THR A 113 0.16 9.09 -4.34
CA THR A 113 -0.69 8.70 -5.48
C THR A 113 -0.10 9.21 -6.80
N GLY A 114 0.37 10.46 -6.84
CA GLY A 114 1.04 11.03 -8.01
C GLY A 114 2.36 10.33 -8.33
N MET A 115 3.14 9.99 -7.31
CA MET A 115 4.40 9.26 -7.44
C MET A 115 4.20 7.86 -8.01
N VAL A 116 3.33 7.04 -7.39
CA VAL A 116 3.04 5.67 -7.86
C VAL A 116 2.43 5.70 -9.26
N GLY A 117 1.50 6.62 -9.50
CA GLY A 117 0.88 6.81 -10.81
C GLY A 117 1.86 7.18 -11.94
N ALA A 118 3.05 7.69 -11.60
CA ALA A 118 4.12 7.98 -12.56
C ALA A 118 5.03 6.79 -12.87
N PHE A 119 5.03 5.72 -12.06
CA PHE A 119 5.92 4.57 -12.25
C PHE A 119 5.78 3.91 -13.63
N PRO A 120 4.59 3.76 -14.24
CA PRO A 120 4.49 3.21 -15.59
C PRO A 120 5.19 4.06 -16.67
N ALA A 121 5.31 5.38 -16.46
CA ALA A 121 5.94 6.30 -17.38
C ALA A 121 7.47 6.38 -17.19
N ASP A 122 7.96 6.16 -15.96
CA ASP A 122 9.39 6.08 -15.64
C ASP A 122 9.71 4.86 -14.76
N ARG A 123 9.76 3.70 -15.41
CA ARG A 123 10.13 2.42 -14.77
C ARG A 123 11.60 2.36 -14.36
N SER A 124 12.44 3.30 -14.82
CA SER A 124 13.87 3.32 -14.52
C SER A 124 14.21 4.11 -13.27
N SER A 125 13.25 4.83 -12.71
CA SER A 125 13.42 5.48 -11.41
C SER A 125 13.71 4.46 -10.31
N GLU A 126 14.48 4.88 -9.31
CA GLU A 126 14.87 4.04 -8.17
C GLU A 126 13.64 3.46 -7.46
N LEU A 127 12.63 4.29 -7.20
CA LEU A 127 11.39 3.88 -6.55
C LEU A 127 10.56 2.93 -7.42
N ALA A 128 10.46 3.16 -8.74
CA ALA A 128 9.74 2.23 -9.62
C ALA A 128 10.45 0.88 -9.74
N THR A 129 11.79 0.88 -9.68
CA THR A 129 12.60 -0.34 -9.68
C THR A 129 12.39 -1.12 -8.39
N GLN A 130 12.50 -0.47 -7.23
CA GLN A 130 12.26 -1.09 -5.93
C GLN A 130 10.82 -1.62 -5.81
N PHE A 131 9.84 -0.84 -6.29
CA PHE A 131 8.45 -1.27 -6.39
C PHE A 131 8.31 -2.58 -7.19
N HIS A 132 8.95 -2.66 -8.37
CA HIS A 132 8.87 -3.83 -9.21
C HIS A 132 9.56 -5.04 -8.59
N GLU A 133 10.73 -4.85 -7.97
CA GLU A 133 11.45 -5.91 -7.25
C GLU A 133 10.59 -6.54 -6.14
N ILE A 134 9.91 -5.69 -5.36
CA ILE A 134 8.96 -6.14 -4.33
C ILE A 134 7.80 -6.92 -4.96
N ALA A 135 7.20 -6.39 -6.03
CA ALA A 135 6.10 -7.06 -6.74
C ALA A 135 6.52 -8.42 -7.32
N ILE A 136 7.71 -8.52 -7.92
CA ILE A 136 8.28 -9.78 -8.44
C ILE A 136 8.47 -10.79 -7.31
N ALA A 137 9.01 -10.37 -6.17
CA ALA A 137 9.24 -11.26 -5.03
C ALA A 137 7.93 -11.85 -4.51
N GLN A 138 6.88 -11.03 -4.39
CA GLN A 138 5.57 -11.46 -3.89
C GLN A 138 4.76 -12.28 -4.90
N ALA A 139 4.90 -11.99 -6.19
CA ALA A 139 4.20 -12.74 -7.23
C ALA A 139 4.77 -14.15 -7.45
N LYS A 140 5.87 -14.53 -6.76
CA LYS A 140 6.50 -15.84 -6.93
C LYS A 140 5.57 -16.96 -6.48
N PRO A 141 5.22 -17.92 -7.36
CA PRO A 141 4.40 -19.05 -6.95
C PRO A 141 5.11 -19.88 -5.88
N VAL A 142 4.36 -20.25 -4.84
CA VAL A 142 4.88 -21.01 -3.68
C VAL A 142 5.04 -22.49 -4.04
N ASN A 143 4.14 -23.03 -4.86
CA ASN A 143 4.16 -24.43 -5.26
C ASN A 143 4.98 -24.63 -6.53
N PRO A 144 5.65 -25.78 -6.72
CA PRO A 144 6.29 -26.14 -7.98
C PRO A 144 5.30 -26.12 -9.16
N PRO A 145 5.78 -25.95 -10.39
CA PRO A 145 4.93 -26.08 -11.57
C PRO A 145 4.27 -27.46 -11.66
N GLU A 146 3.04 -27.50 -12.15
CA GLU A 146 2.33 -28.75 -12.44
C GLU A 146 2.77 -29.38 -13.77
N GLU A 147 3.56 -28.66 -14.57
CA GLU A 147 4.07 -29.13 -15.86
C GLU A 147 5.09 -30.26 -15.70
N GLU A 148 4.92 -31.32 -16.49
CA GLU A 148 5.77 -32.51 -16.42
C GLU A 148 7.25 -32.18 -16.72
N GLY A 149 8.14 -32.60 -15.82
CA GLY A 149 9.58 -32.37 -15.93
C GLY A 149 10.06 -30.98 -15.46
N LYS A 150 9.14 -30.11 -15.02
CA LYS A 150 9.47 -28.80 -14.44
C LYS A 150 9.59 -28.89 -12.93
N THR A 151 10.57 -28.18 -12.37
CA THR A 151 10.92 -28.28 -10.94
C THR A 151 10.97 -26.93 -10.24
N GLY A 152 10.93 -25.83 -10.99
CA GLY A 152 10.96 -24.49 -10.40
C GLY A 152 10.36 -23.41 -11.27
N TRP A 153 10.48 -22.18 -10.79
CA TRP A 153 10.03 -20.98 -11.47
C TRP A 153 11.22 -20.06 -11.71
N THR A 154 11.33 -19.54 -12.92
CA THR A 154 12.22 -18.41 -13.22
C THR A 154 11.38 -17.20 -13.62
N TYR A 155 11.81 -16.01 -13.21
CA TYR A 155 11.16 -14.78 -13.67
C TYR A 155 11.61 -14.47 -15.10
N ASP A 156 10.65 -14.23 -16.00
CA ASP A 156 10.86 -13.73 -17.36
C ASP A 156 10.55 -12.23 -17.39
N ALA A 157 11.60 -11.42 -17.48
CA ALA A 157 11.49 -9.95 -17.52
C ALA A 157 10.81 -9.43 -18.80
N ALA A 158 10.89 -10.16 -19.92
CA ALA A 158 10.28 -9.72 -21.18
C ALA A 158 8.75 -9.86 -21.13
N ALA A 159 8.27 -10.89 -20.44
CA ALA A 159 6.85 -11.17 -20.29
C ALA A 159 6.28 -10.73 -18.92
N ASP A 160 7.13 -10.21 -18.04
CA ASP A 160 6.82 -9.76 -16.68
C ASP A 160 6.01 -10.78 -15.87
N ARG A 161 6.47 -12.03 -15.87
CA ARG A 161 5.82 -13.17 -15.19
C ARG A 161 6.80 -14.28 -14.85
N TYR A 162 6.40 -15.19 -13.96
CA TYR A 162 7.12 -16.43 -13.73
C TYR A 162 6.79 -17.48 -14.79
N VAL A 163 7.82 -18.14 -15.30
CA VAL A 163 7.72 -19.26 -16.23
C VAL A 163 8.34 -20.53 -15.64
N PRO A 164 7.78 -21.71 -15.93
CA PRO A 164 8.23 -22.96 -15.32
C PRO A 164 9.53 -23.46 -15.97
N VAL A 165 10.48 -23.89 -15.12
CA VAL A 165 11.80 -24.39 -15.52
C VAL A 165 12.05 -25.82 -15.08
#